data_AF-A0A350WYA7-F1
#
_entry.id   AF-A0A350WYA7-F1
#
_cell.length_a   1.000
_cell.length_b   1.000
_cell.length_c   1.000
_cell.angle_alpha   90.00
_cell.angle_beta   90.00
_cell.angle_gamma   90.00
#
_symmetry.space_group_name_H-M   'P 1'
#
loop_
_entity.id
_entity.type
_entity.pdbx_description
1 polymer ?
#
loop_
_entity_poly.entity_id
_entity_poly.type
_entity_poly.pdbx_seq_one_letter_code
_entity_poly.pdbx_strand_id
1 'polypeptide(L)'
;MKRLLKKIEGLPIGAVGATVGACTLSTVYHLLGFNFIRHAVLCVAIFVWFAMLAKIVLHFSVFKSEYNQAVSGSLYGLFAMLTMIIGSYLSHYIAPLGKTLWLLGILLHLVHIICFTAIHLIKNFKFELLVPTWFVSYMGILVS
;
A
#
# COMPACT_ATOMS: atom_id res chain seq x y z
N MET A 1 -1.36 -8.81 24.41
CA MET A 1 -0.96 -7.54 23.78
C MET A 1 0.48 -7.54 23.23
N LYS A 2 1.52 -7.77 24.07
CA LYS A 2 2.94 -7.75 23.62
C LYS A 2 3.27 -8.66 22.41
N ARG A 3 2.67 -9.86 22.35
CA ARG A 3 2.86 -10.81 21.23
C ARG A 3 2.29 -10.31 19.90
N LEU A 4 1.19 -9.55 19.91
CA LEU A 4 0.58 -9.02 18.69
C LEU A 4 1.38 -7.84 18.14
N LEU A 5 1.83 -6.92 19.01
CA LEU A 5 2.71 -5.82 18.63
C LEU A 5 3.98 -6.33 17.94
N LYS A 6 4.63 -7.34 18.51
CA LYS A 6 5.81 -7.98 17.91
C LYS A 6 5.54 -8.61 16.53
N LYS A 7 4.32 -9.14 16.30
CA LYS A 7 3.94 -9.68 14.99
C LYS A 7 3.69 -8.58 13.96
N ILE A 8 3.10 -7.47 14.38
CA ILE A 8 2.87 -6.30 13.52
C ILE A 8 4.21 -5.69 13.08
N GLU A 9 5.18 -5.61 13.98
CA GLU A 9 6.55 -5.18 13.68
C GLU A 9 7.18 -5.99 12.53
N GLY A 10 6.98 -7.31 12.53
CA GLY A 10 7.51 -8.23 11.52
C GLY A 10 6.65 -8.38 10.25
N LEU A 11 5.58 -7.61 10.07
CA LEU A 11 4.71 -7.71 8.90
C LEU A 11 5.47 -7.24 7.64
N PRO A 12 5.71 -8.07 6.62
CA PRO A 12 6.44 -7.66 5.44
C PRO A 12 5.57 -6.74 4.55
N ILE A 13 6.18 -5.71 3.95
CA ILE A 13 5.49 -4.83 2.99
C ILE A 13 4.90 -5.60 1.79
N GLY A 14 5.50 -6.75 1.44
CA GLY A 14 4.97 -7.66 0.42
C GLY A 14 3.55 -8.17 0.71
N ALA A 15 3.11 -8.22 1.96
CA ALA A 15 1.72 -8.57 2.30
C ALA A 15 0.73 -7.54 1.74
N VAL A 16 1.11 -6.26 1.71
CA VAL A 16 0.31 -5.20 1.08
C VAL A 16 0.26 -5.42 -0.44
N GLY A 17 1.37 -5.80 -1.06
CA GLY A 17 1.42 -6.12 -2.49
C GLY A 17 0.52 -7.30 -2.88
N ALA A 18 0.57 -8.39 -2.11
CA ALA A 18 -0.32 -9.53 -2.31
C ALA A 18 -1.80 -9.12 -2.18
N THR A 19 -2.10 -8.23 -1.23
CA THR A 19 -3.46 -7.71 -1.01
C THR A 19 -3.94 -6.84 -2.17
N VAL A 20 -3.09 -5.94 -2.69
CA VAL A 20 -3.41 -5.16 -3.89
C VAL A 20 -3.70 -6.08 -5.08
N GLY A 21 -2.87 -7.10 -5.31
CA GLY A 21 -3.10 -8.10 -6.34
C GLY A 21 -4.43 -8.86 -6.16
N ALA A 22 -4.75 -9.25 -4.93
CA ALA A 22 -6.02 -9.89 -4.60
C ALA A 22 -7.21 -8.96 -4.88
N CYS A 23 -7.12 -7.67 -4.52
CA CYS A 23 -8.15 -6.67 -4.85
C CYS A 23 -8.37 -6.58 -6.36
N THR A 24 -7.30 -6.51 -7.16
CA THR A 24 -7.41 -6.50 -8.63
C THR A 24 -8.08 -7.75 -9.16
N LEU A 25 -7.67 -8.93 -8.68
CA LEU A 25 -8.29 -10.20 -9.06
C LEU A 25 -9.78 -10.26 -8.65
N SER A 26 -10.14 -9.70 -7.51
CA SER A 26 -11.53 -9.65 -7.05
C SER A 26 -12.45 -8.85 -7.98
N THR A 27 -11.90 -7.87 -8.72
CA THR A 27 -12.64 -7.15 -9.77
C THR A 27 -13.03 -8.09 -10.91
N VAL A 28 -12.17 -9.05 -11.28
CA VAL A 28 -12.51 -10.07 -12.30
C VAL A 28 -13.68 -10.93 -11.81
N TYR A 29 -13.64 -11.39 -10.55
CA TYR A 29 -14.75 -12.16 -9.97
C TYR A 29 -16.05 -11.36 -9.92
N HIS A 30 -15.98 -10.07 -9.61
CA HIS A 30 -17.13 -9.19 -9.65
C HIS A 30 -17.74 -9.09 -11.06
N LEU A 31 -16.90 -8.96 -12.11
CA LEU A 31 -17.37 -8.94 -13.50
C LEU A 31 -18.04 -10.26 -13.93
N LEU A 32 -17.62 -11.39 -13.35
CA LEU A 32 -18.24 -12.69 -13.56
C LEU A 32 -19.53 -12.91 -12.74
N GLY A 33 -19.97 -11.92 -11.96
CA GLY A 33 -21.16 -11.97 -11.12
C GLY A 33 -20.93 -12.48 -9.69
N PHE A 34 -19.70 -12.86 -9.33
CA PHE A 34 -19.35 -13.32 -7.97
C PHE A 34 -19.05 -12.16 -7.01
N ASN A 35 -20.05 -11.31 -6.77
CA ASN A 35 -19.92 -10.08 -5.98
C ASN A 35 -19.39 -10.31 -4.56
N PHE A 36 -19.77 -11.42 -3.93
CA PHE A 36 -19.35 -11.73 -2.56
C PHE A 36 -17.82 -11.84 -2.40
N ILE A 37 -17.12 -12.31 -3.45
CA ILE A 37 -15.65 -12.46 -3.42
C ILE A 37 -15.00 -11.08 -3.28
N ARG A 38 -15.51 -10.08 -4.02
CA ARG A 38 -15.03 -8.70 -3.92
C ARG A 38 -15.19 -8.15 -2.52
N HIS A 39 -16.37 -8.32 -1.90
CA HIS A 39 -16.59 -7.87 -0.53
C HIS A 39 -15.65 -8.57 0.48
N ALA A 40 -15.50 -9.90 0.37
CA ALA A 40 -14.62 -10.66 1.25
C ALA A 40 -13.15 -10.21 1.13
N VAL A 41 -12.64 -10.05 -0.10
CA VAL A 41 -11.28 -9.56 -0.34
C VAL A 41 -11.09 -8.14 0.20
N LEU A 42 -12.05 -7.23 -0.01
CA LEU A 42 -11.95 -5.86 0.49
C LEU A 42 -12.03 -5.79 2.03
N CYS A 43 -12.78 -6.68 2.68
CA CYS A 43 -12.73 -6.82 4.13
C CYS A 43 -11.32 -7.21 4.61
N VAL A 44 -10.70 -8.22 3.99
CA VAL A 44 -9.31 -8.60 4.30
C VAL A 44 -8.34 -7.44 4.03
N ALA A 45 -8.54 -6.71 2.92
CA ALA A 45 -7.72 -5.57 2.57
C ALA A 45 -7.72 -4.48 3.64
N ILE A 46 -8.89 -4.18 4.20
CA ILE A 46 -9.03 -3.21 5.31
C ILE A 46 -8.24 -3.69 6.54
N PHE A 47 -8.29 -4.97 6.89
CA PHE A 47 -7.51 -5.51 8.01
C PHE A 47 -6.00 -5.39 7.77
N VAL A 48 -5.53 -5.73 6.55
CA VAL A 48 -4.11 -5.59 6.18
C VAL A 48 -3.69 -4.12 6.21
N TRP A 49 -4.54 -3.22 5.73
CA TRP A 49 -4.31 -1.78 5.77
C TRP A 49 -4.12 -1.27 7.20
N PHE A 50 -5.01 -1.64 8.12
CA PHE A 50 -4.88 -1.28 9.54
C PHE A 50 -3.62 -1.88 10.19
N ALA A 51 -3.29 -3.13 9.88
CA ALA A 51 -2.07 -3.77 10.39
C ALA A 51 -0.81 -3.05 9.91
N MET A 52 -0.79 -2.64 8.63
CA MET A 52 0.33 -1.90 8.07
C MET A 52 0.42 -0.47 8.62
N LEU A 53 -0.72 0.21 8.78
CA LEU A 53 -0.78 1.52 9.42
C LEU A 53 -0.25 1.44 10.86
N ALA A 54 -0.65 0.41 11.62
CA ALA A 54 -0.13 0.16 12.96
C ALA A 54 1.38 -0.05 12.96
N LYS A 55 1.95 -0.77 11.97
CA LYS A 55 3.41 -0.90 11.82
C LYS A 55 4.07 0.46 11.58
N ILE A 56 3.55 1.28 10.66
CA ILE A 56 4.13 2.60 10.33
C ILE A 56 4.10 3.53 11.55
N VAL A 57 3.00 3.55 12.30
CA VAL A 57 2.80 4.46 13.44
C VAL A 57 3.53 3.97 14.70
N LEU A 58 3.40 2.70 15.05
CA LEU A 58 3.92 2.15 16.32
C LEU A 58 5.38 1.67 16.21
N HIS A 59 5.82 1.27 15.03
CA HIS A 59 7.17 0.75 14.76
C HIS A 59 7.88 1.58 13.69
N PHE A 60 7.82 2.91 13.83
CA PHE A 60 8.37 3.85 12.85
C PHE A 60 9.87 3.64 12.55
N SER A 61 10.66 3.20 13.54
CA SER A 61 12.08 2.87 13.32
C SER A 61 12.27 1.71 12.34
N VAL A 62 11.41 0.69 12.41
CA VAL A 62 11.41 -0.45 11.48
C VAL A 62 10.95 -0.02 10.10
N PHE A 63 9.84 0.73 10.02
CA PHE A 63 9.38 1.35 8.78
C PHE A 63 10.52 2.15 8.10
N LYS A 64 11.17 3.04 8.84
CA LYS A 64 12.26 3.88 8.32
C LYS A 64 13.46 3.03 7.85
N SER A 65 13.81 1.98 8.59
CA SER A 65 14.88 1.06 8.19
C SER A 65 14.56 0.36 6.87
N GLU A 66 13.34 -0.16 6.72
CA GLU A 66 12.89 -0.78 5.48
C GLU A 66 12.78 0.22 4.33
N TYR A 67 12.28 1.43 4.59
CA TYR A 67 12.12 2.46 3.58
C TYR A 67 13.46 2.93 2.98
N ASN A 68 14.53 2.87 3.77
CA ASN A 68 15.89 3.17 3.31
C ASN A 68 16.53 2.05 2.47
N GLN A 69 15.87 0.90 2.32
CA GLN A 69 16.29 -0.15 1.38
C GLN A 69 15.56 0.05 0.04
N ALA A 70 16.27 0.03 -1.09
CA ALA A 70 15.66 0.34 -2.39
C ALA A 70 14.48 -0.57 -2.77
N VAL A 71 14.59 -1.89 -2.49
CA VAL A 71 13.54 -2.88 -2.80
C VAL A 71 12.32 -2.69 -1.90
N SER A 72 12.51 -2.70 -0.58
CA SER A 72 11.41 -2.60 0.38
C SER A 72 10.77 -1.21 0.33
N GLY A 73 11.60 -0.16 0.23
CA GLY A 73 11.18 1.23 0.11
C GLY A 73 10.30 1.47 -1.11
N SER A 74 10.63 0.92 -2.28
CA SER A 74 9.80 1.15 -3.48
C SER A 74 8.40 0.54 -3.33
N LEU A 75 8.29 -0.57 -2.61
CA LEU A 75 7.03 -1.27 -2.35
C LEU A 75 6.12 -0.51 -1.36
N TYR A 76 6.63 0.46 -0.60
CA TYR A 76 5.77 1.26 0.30
C TYR A 76 4.73 2.12 -0.43
N GLY A 77 4.92 2.37 -1.73
CA GLY A 77 3.89 2.97 -2.58
C GLY A 77 2.59 2.16 -2.57
N LEU A 78 2.66 0.84 -2.36
CA LEU A 78 1.49 -0.06 -2.30
C LEU A 78 0.56 0.27 -1.13
N PHE A 79 1.06 0.84 -0.03
CA PHE A 79 0.20 1.25 1.08
C PHE A 79 -0.74 2.39 0.65
N ALA A 80 -0.22 3.37 -0.08
CA ALA A 80 -1.01 4.44 -0.65
C ALA A 80 -1.98 3.93 -1.74
N MET A 81 -1.53 2.98 -2.58
CA MET A 81 -2.39 2.32 -3.58
C MET A 81 -3.55 1.56 -2.92
N LEU A 82 -3.28 0.78 -1.88
CA LEU A 82 -4.31 0.07 -1.13
C LEU A 82 -5.31 1.03 -0.48
N THR A 83 -4.83 2.19 0.00
CA THR A 83 -5.67 3.25 0.54
C THR A 83 -6.64 3.78 -0.52
N MET A 84 -6.17 4.03 -1.75
CA MET A 84 -7.01 4.44 -2.88
C MET A 84 -8.04 3.36 -3.24
N ILE A 85 -7.63 2.09 -3.35
CA ILE A 85 -8.53 0.97 -3.65
C ILE A 85 -9.66 0.87 -2.62
N ILE A 86 -9.33 0.95 -1.33
CA ILE A 86 -10.32 0.92 -0.25
C ILE A 86 -11.23 2.16 -0.32
N GLY A 87 -10.68 3.34 -0.58
CA GLY A 87 -11.46 4.58 -0.74
C GLY A 87 -12.45 4.50 -1.89
N SER A 88 -12.00 4.03 -3.06
CA SER A 88 -12.83 3.79 -4.23
C SER A 88 -13.97 2.82 -3.92
N TYR A 89 -13.66 1.68 -3.28
CA TYR A 89 -14.66 0.72 -2.84
C TYR A 89 -15.69 1.33 -1.87
N LEU A 90 -15.25 2.03 -0.82
CA LEU A 90 -16.13 2.64 0.17
C LEU A 90 -16.98 3.77 -0.43
N SER A 91 -16.54 4.41 -1.51
CA SER A 91 -17.28 5.51 -2.14
C SER A 91 -18.64 5.09 -2.70
N HIS A 92 -18.81 3.80 -3.04
CA HIS A 92 -20.09 3.24 -3.48
C HIS A 92 -21.13 3.11 -2.35
N TYR A 93 -20.70 3.12 -1.09
CA TYR A 93 -21.56 2.95 0.09
C TYR A 93 -21.68 4.25 0.89
N ILE A 94 -20.54 4.93 1.09
CA ILE A 94 -20.42 6.17 1.86
C ILE A 94 -19.52 7.12 1.06
N ALA A 95 -20.12 7.81 0.08
CA ALA A 95 -19.40 8.63 -0.88
C ALA A 95 -18.43 9.65 -0.26
N PRO A 96 -18.78 10.41 0.82
CA PRO A 96 -17.84 11.34 1.44
C PRO A 96 -16.60 10.62 1.99
N LEU A 97 -16.80 9.55 2.77
CA LEU A 97 -15.71 8.78 3.38
C LEU A 97 -14.77 8.19 2.32
N GLY A 98 -15.35 7.54 1.31
CA GLY A 98 -14.58 6.90 0.24
C GLY A 98 -13.74 7.90 -0.56
N LYS A 99 -14.34 9.03 -0.95
CA LYS A 99 -13.62 10.10 -1.68
C LYS A 99 -12.50 10.71 -0.84
N THR A 100 -12.75 10.98 0.44
CA THR A 100 -11.71 11.50 1.34
C THR A 100 -10.54 10.51 1.47
N LEU A 101 -10.82 9.22 1.66
CA LEU A 101 -9.78 8.21 1.79
C LEU A 101 -8.99 8.04 0.49
N TRP A 102 -9.66 8.11 -0.66
CA TRP A 102 -9.01 8.07 -1.97
C TRP A 102 -8.08 9.28 -2.19
N LEU A 103 -8.55 10.49 -1.88
CA LEU A 103 -7.72 11.71 -1.96
C LEU A 103 -6.52 11.66 -1.00
N LEU A 104 -6.72 11.12 0.22
CA LEU A 104 -5.62 10.88 1.15
C LEU A 104 -4.60 9.91 0.55
N GLY A 105 -5.05 8.84 -0.10
CA GLY A 105 -4.19 7.89 -0.79
C GLY A 105 -3.35 8.55 -1.88
N ILE A 106 -3.92 9.46 -2.69
CA ILE A 106 -3.16 10.26 -3.67
C ILE A 106 -2.08 11.09 -2.98
N LEU A 107 -2.45 11.85 -1.95
CA LEU A 107 -1.51 12.71 -1.24
C LEU A 107 -0.34 11.90 -0.66
N LEU A 108 -0.65 10.75 -0.03
CA LEU A 108 0.35 9.83 0.50
C LEU A 108 1.27 9.30 -0.60
N HIS A 109 0.73 8.98 -1.78
CA HIS A 109 1.54 8.47 -2.90
C HIS A 109 2.44 9.55 -3.50
N LEU A 110 1.97 10.80 -3.58
CA LEU A 110 2.80 11.93 -4.01
C LEU A 110 3.96 12.18 -3.04
N VAL A 111 3.69 12.14 -1.73
CA VAL A 111 4.73 12.24 -0.69
C VAL A 111 5.72 11.07 -0.83
N HIS A 112 5.22 9.85 -1.03
CA HIS A 112 6.05 8.66 -1.28
C HIS A 112 6.98 8.86 -2.47
N ILE A 113 6.48 9.31 -3.63
CA ILE A 113 7.30 9.56 -4.83
C ILE A 113 8.42 10.56 -4.51
N ILE A 114 8.09 11.69 -3.89
CA ILE A 114 9.08 12.74 -3.56
C ILE A 114 10.14 12.18 -2.60
N CYS A 115 9.73 11.53 -1.51
CA CYS A 115 10.64 10.99 -0.51
C CYS A 115 11.51 9.86 -1.08
N PHE A 116 10.91 8.93 -1.83
CA PHE A 116 11.62 7.81 -2.45
C PHE A 116 12.66 8.30 -3.45
N THR A 117 12.29 9.26 -4.31
CA THR A 117 13.20 9.88 -5.27
C THR A 117 14.36 10.59 -4.56
N ALA A 118 14.06 11.40 -3.55
CA ALA A 118 15.08 12.14 -2.80
C ALA A 118 16.09 11.21 -2.11
N ILE A 119 15.62 10.08 -1.55
CA ILE A 119 16.48 9.15 -0.81
C ILE A 119 17.27 8.25 -1.76
N HIS A 120 16.62 7.64 -2.75
CA HIS A 120 17.21 6.55 -3.55
C HIS A 120 17.75 6.98 -4.90
N LEU A 121 17.20 8.03 -5.52
CA LEU A 121 17.67 8.53 -6.82
C LEU A 121 18.64 9.71 -6.66
N ILE A 122 18.42 10.61 -5.71
CA ILE A 122 19.26 11.82 -5.57
C ILE A 122 20.43 11.59 -4.59
N LYS A 123 20.15 11.07 -3.39
CA LYS A 123 21.17 10.97 -2.32
C LYS A 123 22.03 9.70 -2.37
N ASN A 124 21.42 8.55 -2.66
CA ASN A 124 22.07 7.24 -2.51
C ASN A 124 22.02 6.40 -3.80
N PHE A 125 22.11 7.06 -4.95
CA PHE A 125 21.98 6.38 -6.24
C PHE A 125 23.06 5.32 -6.43
N LYS A 126 22.62 4.12 -6.81
CA LYS A 126 23.46 3.01 -7.23
C LYS A 126 22.74 2.29 -8.36
N PHE A 127 23.43 2.05 -9.47
CA PHE A 127 22.81 1.46 -10.66
C PHE A 127 22.27 0.05 -10.38
N GLU A 128 22.95 -0.71 -9.52
CA GLU A 128 22.55 -2.07 -9.12
C GLU A 128 21.25 -2.10 -8.31
N LEU A 129 20.84 -0.95 -7.75
CA LEU A 129 19.60 -0.80 -6.99
C LEU A 129 18.42 -0.31 -7.84
N LEU A 130 18.61 -0.08 -9.15
CA LEU A 130 17.55 0.15 -10.11
C LEU A 130 16.87 -1.17 -10.47
N VAL A 131 15.94 -1.57 -9.61
CA VAL A 131 15.21 -2.84 -9.73
C VAL A 131 13.76 -2.60 -10.18
N PRO A 132 13.08 -3.62 -10.78
CA PRO A 132 11.74 -3.45 -11.32
C PRO A 132 10.69 -2.96 -10.32
N THR A 133 10.89 -3.19 -9.02
CA THR A 133 9.97 -2.74 -7.97
C THR A 133 9.81 -1.21 -7.91
N TRP A 134 10.75 -0.44 -8.48
CA TRP A 134 10.62 1.02 -8.61
C TRP A 134 9.41 1.44 -9.45
N PHE A 135 8.95 0.58 -10.37
CA PHE A 135 7.73 0.81 -11.13
C PHE A 135 6.51 1.02 -10.21
N VAL A 136 6.47 0.34 -9.06
CA VAL A 136 5.42 0.50 -8.05
C VAL A 136 5.40 1.93 -7.49
N SER A 137 6.57 2.52 -7.23
CA SER A 137 6.67 3.90 -6.75
C SER A 137 6.20 4.92 -7.79
N TYR A 138 6.61 4.77 -9.06
CA TYR A 138 6.41 5.83 -10.05
C TYR A 138 5.14 5.66 -10.88
N MET A 139 4.75 4.42 -11.18
CA MET A 139 3.61 4.12 -12.04
C MET A 139 2.38 3.65 -11.25
N GLY A 140 2.56 3.31 -9.97
CA GLY A 140 1.48 2.85 -9.10
C GLY A 140 0.32 3.84 -8.98
N ILE A 141 0.60 5.15 -9.04
CA ILE A 141 -0.44 6.20 -8.97
C ILE A 141 -1.45 6.13 -10.12
N LEU A 142 -1.06 5.62 -11.29
CA LEU A 142 -1.90 5.61 -12.49
C LEU A 142 -2.89 4.43 -12.52
N VAL A 143 -2.71 3.45 -11.64
CA VAL A 143 -3.42 2.17 -11.65
C VAL A 143 -4.25 1.91 -10.38
N SER A 144 -4.48 2.95 -9.58
CA SER A 144 -5.11 2.89 -8.25
C SER A 144 -6.47 3.58 -8.15
#